data_AF-A0A255E4E4-F1
#
_entry.id   AF-A0A255E4E4-F1
#
_cell.length_a   1.000
_cell.length_b   1.000
_cell.length_c   1.000
_cell.angle_alpha   90.00
_cell.angle_beta   90.00
_cell.angle_gamma   90.00
#
_symmetry.space_group_name_H-M   'P 1'
#
loop_
_entity.id
_entity.type
_entity.pdbx_description
1 polymer ?
#
loop_
_entity_poly.entity_id
_entity_poly.type
_entity_poly.pdbx_seq_one_letter_code
_entity_poly.pdbx_strand_id
1 'polypeptide(L)'
;MTEMRAAPRASGWRRLSDQLTAEQIAEIEQFERVTGPDAWPEYQLLNCARTAAKRNHAQKVCAHIAAPADAVGAVGEWEDFDDEGHLYGRQFVTSTRDVESGISLDLTGTQFSNGAVQRRILVWLETEELLAPQARRLATALIDAAGQVESLERPQ
;
A
#
# COMPACT_ATOMS: atom_id res chain seq x y z
N MET A 1 -27.07 41.72 -19.76
CA MET A 1 -25.62 41.68 -19.49
C MET A 1 -25.47 40.77 -18.28
N THR A 2 -25.27 39.47 -18.52
CA THR A 2 -25.30 38.45 -17.46
C THR A 2 -23.92 38.43 -16.82
N GLU A 3 -23.83 38.88 -15.57
CA GLU A 3 -22.61 38.76 -14.77
C GLU A 3 -22.26 37.28 -14.60
N MET A 4 -21.25 36.84 -15.36
CA MET A 4 -20.56 35.59 -15.14
C MET A 4 -19.77 35.75 -13.84
N ARG A 5 -20.37 35.41 -12.70
CA ARG A 5 -19.67 35.26 -11.42
C ARG A 5 -18.51 34.28 -11.64
N ALA A 6 -17.28 34.79 -11.65
CA ALA A 6 -16.10 33.95 -11.60
C ALA A 6 -16.21 33.06 -10.35
N ALA A 7 -16.21 31.74 -10.55
CA ALA A 7 -16.15 30.80 -9.45
C ALA A 7 -14.91 31.12 -8.61
N PRO A 8 -15.01 31.15 -7.26
CA PRO A 8 -13.85 31.39 -6.42
C PRO A 8 -12.79 30.34 -6.76
N ARG A 9 -11.59 30.79 -7.12
CA ARG A 9 -10.44 29.89 -7.28
C ARG A 9 -10.23 29.21 -5.93
N ALA A 10 -10.52 27.91 -5.86
CA ALA A 10 -10.24 27.11 -4.68
C ALA A 10 -8.79 27.38 -4.22
N SER A 11 -8.60 27.77 -2.96
CA SER A 11 -7.29 27.82 -2.30
C SER A 11 -7.04 26.50 -1.57
N GLY A 12 -5.77 26.16 -1.36
CA GLY A 12 -5.39 24.97 -0.59
C GLY A 12 -5.83 23.65 -1.22
N TRP A 13 -6.15 22.68 -0.36
CA TRP A 13 -6.47 21.29 -0.73
C TRP A 13 -7.68 21.17 -1.67
N ARG A 14 -8.62 22.12 -1.65
CA ARG A 14 -9.83 22.13 -2.50
C ARG A 14 -9.53 22.16 -4.00
N ARG A 15 -8.32 22.59 -4.39
CA ARG A 15 -7.85 22.50 -5.79
C ARG A 15 -7.73 21.07 -6.32
N LEU A 16 -7.67 20.08 -5.43
CA LEU A 16 -7.56 18.66 -5.75
C LEU A 16 -8.91 17.93 -5.61
N SER A 17 -10.01 18.63 -5.29
CA SER A 17 -11.30 18.00 -5.00
C SER A 17 -11.85 17.14 -6.15
N ASP A 18 -11.51 17.46 -7.40
CA ASP A 18 -11.85 16.66 -8.58
C ASP A 18 -11.07 15.33 -8.67
N GLN A 19 -10.00 15.19 -7.91
CA GLN A 19 -9.16 14.00 -7.81
C GLN A 19 -9.43 13.19 -6.54
N LEU A 20 -10.35 13.66 -5.68
CA LEU A 20 -10.71 13.02 -4.41
C LEU A 20 -12.08 12.35 -4.49
N THR A 21 -12.28 11.33 -3.64
CA THR A 21 -13.61 10.77 -3.41
C THR A 21 -14.41 11.66 -2.44
N ALA A 22 -15.74 11.50 -2.43
CA ALA A 22 -16.59 12.25 -1.50
C ALA A 22 -16.23 11.98 -0.02
N GLU A 23 -15.82 10.75 0.30
CA GLU A 23 -15.39 10.37 1.64
C GLU A 23 -14.08 11.06 2.05
N GLN A 24 -13.08 11.08 1.16
CA GLN A 24 -11.81 11.79 1.39
C GLN A 24 -12.02 13.30 1.57
N ILE A 25 -12.93 13.90 0.78
CA ILE A 25 -13.33 15.30 0.96
C ILE A 25 -13.92 15.51 2.36
N ALA A 26 -14.87 14.67 2.77
CA ALA A 26 -15.52 14.78 4.07
C ALA A 26 -14.54 14.63 5.24
N GLU A 27 -13.57 13.72 5.12
CA GLU A 27 -12.52 13.51 6.11
C GLU A 27 -11.61 14.75 6.25
N ILE A 28 -11.15 15.33 5.14
CA ILE A 28 -10.31 16.53 5.16
C ILE A 28 -11.10 17.73 5.72
N GLU A 29 -12.38 17.86 5.38
CA GLU A 29 -13.25 18.88 5.98
C GLU A 29 -13.45 18.67 7.48
N GLN A 30 -13.45 17.43 7.97
CA GLN A 30 -13.52 17.15 9.41
C GLN A 30 -12.27 17.66 10.13
N PHE A 31 -11.08 17.42 9.56
CA PHE A 31 -9.83 17.94 10.12
C PHE A 31 -9.74 19.47 10.05
N GLU A 32 -10.24 20.09 8.98
CA GLU A 32 -10.28 21.55 8.82
C GLU A 32 -11.16 22.23 9.89
N ARG A 33 -12.18 21.53 10.41
CA ARG A 33 -13.05 22.05 11.48
C ARG A 33 -12.40 21.99 12.87
N VAL A 34 -11.27 21.30 13.04
CA VAL A 34 -10.56 21.27 14.33
C VAL A 34 -9.92 22.63 14.58
N THR A 35 -10.23 23.23 15.73
CA THR A 35 -9.74 24.55 16.12
C THR A 35 -8.93 24.50 17.41
N GLY A 36 -8.06 25.50 17.63
CA GLY A 36 -7.26 25.60 18.83
C GLY A 36 -5.88 24.96 18.68
N PRO A 37 -5.23 24.55 19.77
CA PRO A 37 -3.88 23.97 19.74
C PRO A 37 -3.74 22.72 18.85
N ASP A 38 -4.84 21.98 18.66
CA ASP A 38 -4.91 20.76 17.85
C ASP A 38 -5.30 21.02 16.39
N ALA A 39 -5.47 22.29 15.98
CA ALA A 39 -5.86 22.66 14.63
C ALA A 39 -4.79 22.26 13.61
N TRP A 40 -5.22 21.64 12.53
CA TRP A 40 -4.33 21.23 11.45
C TRP A 40 -3.97 22.45 10.59
N PRO A 41 -2.68 22.79 10.43
CA PRO A 41 -2.27 23.84 9.53
C PRO A 41 -2.60 23.48 8.06
N GLU A 42 -2.84 24.49 7.23
CA GLU A 42 -3.30 24.30 5.83
C GLU A 42 -2.39 23.36 5.01
N TYR A 43 -1.07 23.37 5.27
CA TYR A 43 -0.14 22.48 4.57
C TYR A 43 -0.38 20.99 4.88
N GLN A 44 -0.84 20.65 6.09
CA GLN A 44 -1.16 19.26 6.44
C GLN A 44 -2.43 18.80 5.71
N LEU A 45 -3.47 19.63 5.67
CA LEU A 45 -4.68 19.35 4.88
C LEU A 45 -4.35 19.20 3.38
N LEU A 46 -3.48 20.06 2.85
CA LEU A 46 -2.99 19.95 1.47
C LEU A 46 -2.20 18.67 1.24
N ASN A 47 -1.37 18.24 2.19
CA ASN A 47 -0.63 16.99 2.09
C ASN A 47 -1.57 15.77 2.12
N CYS A 48 -2.60 15.75 2.97
CA CYS A 48 -3.63 14.71 2.94
C CYS A 48 -4.31 14.61 1.57
N ALA A 49 -4.74 15.74 1.00
CA ALA A 49 -5.35 15.75 -0.33
C ALA A 49 -4.37 15.28 -1.43
N ARG A 50 -3.09 15.66 -1.35
CA ARG A 50 -2.08 15.21 -2.32
C ARG A 50 -1.85 13.70 -2.24
N THR A 51 -1.73 13.16 -1.03
CA THR A 51 -1.57 11.71 -0.82
C THR A 51 -2.78 10.93 -1.34
N ALA A 52 -3.99 11.38 -1.02
CA ALA A 52 -5.21 10.76 -1.50
C ALA A 52 -5.36 10.85 -3.04
N ALA A 53 -5.08 12.02 -3.62
CA ALA A 53 -5.11 12.20 -5.08
C ALA A 53 -4.08 11.30 -5.79
N LYS A 54 -2.85 11.20 -5.27
CA LYS A 54 -1.81 10.28 -5.79
C LYS A 54 -2.31 8.82 -5.75
N ARG A 55 -2.87 8.38 -4.64
CA ARG A 55 -3.41 7.01 -4.49
C ARG A 55 -4.56 6.74 -5.45
N ASN A 56 -5.52 7.67 -5.59
CA ASN A 56 -6.63 7.53 -6.52
C ASN A 56 -6.16 7.46 -7.97
N HIS A 57 -5.13 8.26 -8.31
CA HIS A 57 -4.50 8.22 -9.62
C HIS A 57 -3.84 6.86 -9.88
N ALA A 58 -3.06 6.34 -8.93
CA ALA A 58 -2.43 5.02 -9.03
C ALA A 58 -3.47 3.90 -9.22
N GLN A 59 -4.55 3.90 -8.44
CA GLN A 59 -5.66 2.94 -8.62
C GLN A 59 -6.23 3.02 -10.03
N LYS A 60 -6.48 4.23 -10.53
CA LYS A 60 -7.07 4.45 -11.85
C LYS A 60 -6.16 3.99 -12.98
N VAL A 61 -4.87 4.35 -12.94
CA VAL A 61 -3.90 4.00 -13.97
C VAL A 61 -3.68 2.49 -14.02
N CYS A 62 -3.59 1.83 -12.86
CA CYS A 62 -3.28 0.41 -12.77
C CYS A 62 -4.51 -0.51 -12.67
N ALA A 63 -5.73 0.02 -12.81
CA ALA A 63 -6.98 -0.75 -12.69
C ALA A 63 -7.08 -1.95 -13.66
N HIS A 64 -6.40 -1.86 -14.80
CA HIS A 64 -6.39 -2.89 -15.84
C HIS A 64 -5.39 -4.03 -15.57
N ILE A 65 -4.51 -3.88 -14.57
CA ILE A 65 -3.48 -4.87 -14.25
C ILE A 65 -4.07 -5.92 -13.30
N ALA A 66 -4.22 -7.14 -13.81
CA ALA A 66 -4.71 -8.27 -13.02
C ALA A 66 -3.78 -8.58 -11.84
N ALA A 67 -4.36 -9.08 -10.74
CA ALA A 67 -3.59 -9.58 -9.61
C ALA A 67 -2.72 -10.78 -10.02
N PRO A 68 -1.57 -11.01 -9.36
CA PRO A 68 -0.79 -12.22 -9.55
C PRO A 68 -1.65 -13.47 -9.27
N ALA A 69 -1.54 -14.49 -10.12
CA ALA A 69 -2.37 -15.70 -10.02
C ALA A 69 -2.12 -16.49 -8.73
N ASP A 70 -0.96 -16.30 -8.11
CA ASP A 70 -0.56 -16.92 -6.85
C ASP A 70 -0.93 -16.08 -5.61
N ALA A 71 -1.53 -14.91 -5.78
CA ALA A 71 -1.99 -14.12 -4.65
C ALA A 71 -3.17 -14.80 -3.95
N VAL A 72 -3.12 -14.86 -2.62
CA VAL A 72 -4.19 -15.37 -1.77
C VAL A 72 -4.80 -14.23 -0.96
N GLY A 73 -6.13 -14.22 -0.86
CA GLY A 73 -6.85 -13.15 -0.16
C GLY A 73 -6.88 -11.83 -0.91
N ALA A 74 -6.93 -10.72 -0.15
CA ALA A 74 -6.95 -9.39 -0.72
C ALA A 74 -5.54 -8.94 -1.13
N VAL A 75 -5.45 -8.32 -2.30
CA VAL A 75 -4.23 -7.63 -2.75
C VAL A 75 -4.31 -6.17 -2.31
N GLY A 76 -3.18 -5.62 -1.86
CA GLY A 76 -3.07 -4.23 -1.45
C GLY A 76 -3.40 -3.25 -2.58
N GLU A 77 -3.61 -2.00 -2.19
CA GLU A 77 -3.80 -0.89 -3.12
C GLU A 77 -2.50 -0.58 -3.87
N TRP A 78 -2.64 -0.04 -5.09
CA TRP A 78 -1.50 0.56 -5.80
C TRP A 78 -0.98 1.81 -5.09
N GLU A 79 0.33 1.85 -4.87
CA GLU A 79 1.05 2.97 -4.27
C GLU A 79 2.18 3.44 -5.20
N ASP A 80 2.55 4.71 -5.08
CA ASP A 80 3.66 5.33 -5.82
C ASP A 80 4.98 4.93 -5.15
N PHE A 81 5.79 4.10 -5.82
CA PHE A 81 7.01 3.50 -5.26
C PHE A 81 8.27 4.34 -5.53
N ASP A 82 8.21 5.27 -6.47
CA ASP A 82 9.31 6.21 -6.77
C ASP A 82 9.01 7.65 -6.36
N ASP A 83 7.82 7.91 -5.80
CA ASP A 83 7.29 9.24 -5.45
C ASP A 83 7.17 10.23 -6.63
N GLU A 84 7.49 9.79 -7.84
CA GLU A 84 7.47 10.55 -9.09
C GLU A 84 6.27 10.17 -9.97
N GLY A 85 5.57 9.09 -9.63
CA GLY A 85 4.42 8.58 -10.39
C GLY A 85 4.82 7.83 -11.66
N HIS A 86 6.05 7.30 -11.74
CA HIS A 86 6.49 6.51 -12.89
C HIS A 86 6.40 5.00 -12.61
N LEU A 87 6.49 4.60 -11.34
CA LEU A 87 6.44 3.21 -10.91
C LEU A 87 5.46 3.03 -9.76
N TYR A 88 4.36 2.32 -10.03
CA TYR A 88 3.41 1.93 -8.99
C TYR A 88 3.68 0.50 -8.54
N GLY A 89 3.48 0.23 -7.25
CA GLY A 89 3.58 -1.11 -6.67
C GLY A 89 2.40 -1.41 -5.76
N ARG A 90 2.05 -2.69 -5.63
CA ARG A 90 1.08 -3.17 -4.62
C ARG A 90 1.56 -4.47 -4.00
N GLN A 91 1.29 -4.64 -2.71
CA GLN A 91 1.67 -5.83 -1.96
C GLN A 91 0.60 -6.92 -2.04
N PHE A 92 1.04 -8.18 -1.96
CA PHE A 92 0.16 -9.33 -1.85
C PHE A 92 0.81 -10.43 -1.01
N VAL A 93 -0.01 -11.36 -0.53
CA VAL A 93 0.44 -12.59 0.14
C VAL A 93 0.22 -13.75 -0.82
N THR A 94 1.17 -14.69 -0.86
CA THR A 94 1.07 -15.96 -1.60
C THR A 94 0.75 -17.12 -0.67
N SER A 95 1.35 -17.13 0.53
CA SER A 95 1.08 -18.14 1.55
C SER A 95 1.47 -17.62 2.93
N THR A 96 0.80 -18.14 3.94
CA THR A 96 1.12 -17.97 5.35
C THR A 96 1.35 -19.34 5.96
N ARG A 97 2.38 -19.46 6.80
CA ARG A 97 2.68 -20.71 7.50
C ARG A 97 3.08 -20.42 8.94
N ASP A 98 2.32 -20.98 9.86
CA ASP A 98 2.69 -21.05 11.27
C ASP A 98 3.73 -22.15 11.46
N VAL A 99 4.89 -21.80 12.01
CA VAL A 99 5.96 -22.76 12.32
C VAL A 99 5.71 -23.37 13.70
N GLU A 100 5.42 -22.51 14.67
CA GLU A 100 4.98 -22.84 16.03
C GLU A 100 4.41 -21.58 16.72
N SER A 101 3.98 -21.69 17.97
CA SER A 101 3.50 -20.53 18.75
C SER A 101 4.53 -19.40 18.75
N GLY A 102 4.12 -18.22 18.31
CA GLY A 102 4.96 -17.03 18.26
C GLY A 102 6.00 -17.01 17.13
N ILE A 103 5.95 -17.94 16.18
CA ILE A 103 6.82 -17.99 14.99
C ILE A 103 5.97 -18.33 13.76
N SER A 104 5.86 -17.38 12.85
CA SER A 104 5.19 -17.58 11.56
C SER A 104 6.00 -16.95 10.43
N LEU A 105 5.66 -17.34 9.20
CA LEU A 105 6.25 -16.75 8.01
C LEU A 105 5.23 -16.59 6.90
N ASP A 106 5.33 -15.46 6.23
CA ASP A 106 4.53 -15.13 5.06
C ASP A 106 5.43 -15.10 3.83
N LEU A 107 5.02 -15.80 2.79
CA LEU A 107 5.50 -15.53 1.46
C LEU A 107 4.68 -14.36 0.90
N THR A 108 5.32 -13.21 0.78
CA THR A 108 4.72 -11.98 0.27
C THR A 108 5.33 -11.61 -1.07
N GLY A 109 4.67 -10.70 -1.79
CA GLY A 109 5.24 -10.12 -2.99
C GLY A 109 4.79 -8.70 -3.23
N THR A 110 5.54 -8.03 -4.10
CA THR A 110 5.20 -6.72 -4.67
C THR A 110 5.03 -6.89 -6.17
N GLN A 111 3.84 -6.58 -6.67
CA GLN A 111 3.59 -6.45 -8.11
C GLN A 111 3.78 -4.99 -8.51
N PHE A 112 4.51 -4.76 -9.60
CA PHE A 112 4.78 -3.43 -10.14
C PHE A 112 3.98 -3.16 -11.42
N SER A 113 3.72 -1.88 -11.70
CA SER A 113 2.98 -1.43 -12.90
C SER A 113 3.69 -1.76 -14.22
N ASN A 114 5.02 -1.96 -14.19
CA ASN A 114 5.82 -2.39 -15.34
C ASN A 114 5.76 -3.91 -15.60
N GLY A 115 4.96 -4.65 -14.82
CA GLY A 115 4.80 -6.10 -14.94
C GLY A 115 5.79 -6.92 -14.12
N ALA A 116 6.79 -6.29 -13.48
CA ALA A 116 7.69 -7.00 -12.58
C ALA A 116 6.94 -7.48 -11.34
N VAL A 117 7.32 -8.65 -10.84
CA VAL A 117 6.87 -9.20 -9.55
C VAL A 117 8.09 -9.59 -8.75
N GLN A 118 8.20 -9.08 -7.53
CA GLN A 118 9.24 -9.48 -6.58
C GLN A 118 8.59 -10.22 -5.43
N ARG A 119 9.16 -11.35 -5.01
CA ARG A 119 8.69 -12.11 -3.85
C ARG A 119 9.69 -12.03 -2.70
N ARG A 120 9.19 -12.10 -1.48
CA ARG A 120 9.96 -11.97 -0.23
C ARG A 120 9.37 -12.89 0.82
N ILE A 121 10.23 -13.41 1.69
CA ILE A 121 9.82 -14.17 2.87
C ILE A 121 9.86 -13.21 4.05
N LEU A 122 8.71 -12.94 4.66
CA LEU A 122 8.59 -12.18 5.90
C LEU A 122 8.53 -13.19 7.05
N VAL A 123 9.34 -12.99 8.08
CA VAL A 123 9.32 -13.81 9.29
C VAL A 123 8.76 -12.96 10.42
N TRP A 124 7.78 -13.48 11.13
CA TRP A 124 7.24 -12.86 12.33
C TRP A 124 7.62 -13.68 13.55
N LEU A 125 8.18 -13.00 14.56
CA LEU A 125 8.59 -13.57 15.83
C LEU A 125 7.99 -12.72 16.96
N GLU A 126 7.36 -13.35 17.94
CA GLU A 126 6.93 -12.67 19.18
C GLU A 126 8.12 -12.24 20.06
N THR A 127 9.25 -12.92 19.90
CA THR A 127 10.47 -12.73 20.68
C THR A 127 11.69 -12.66 19.76
N GLU A 128 12.68 -11.87 20.14
CA GLU A 128 13.94 -11.72 19.40
C GLU A 128 14.91 -12.90 19.65
N GLU A 129 14.64 -13.74 20.65
CA GLU A 129 15.46 -14.88 21.03
C GLU A 129 14.81 -16.21 20.65
N LEU A 130 15.60 -17.13 20.06
CA LEU A 130 15.17 -18.48 19.71
C LEU A 130 16.01 -19.53 20.44
N LEU A 131 15.32 -20.49 21.05
CA LEU A 131 15.98 -21.72 21.49
C LEU A 131 16.43 -22.54 20.28
N ALA A 132 17.48 -23.34 20.45
CA ALA A 132 18.02 -24.15 19.36
C ALA A 132 16.98 -25.03 18.63
N PRO A 133 15.97 -25.66 19.29
CA PRO A 133 14.92 -26.38 18.59
C PRO A 133 14.02 -25.49 17.71
N GLN A 134 13.71 -24.28 18.17
CA GLN A 134 12.89 -23.31 17.45
C GLN A 134 13.65 -22.80 16.22
N ALA A 135 14.93 -22.45 16.39
CA ALA A 135 15.80 -22.04 15.29
C ALA A 135 15.89 -23.12 14.19
N ARG A 136 15.97 -24.42 14.56
CA ARG A 136 15.98 -25.52 13.57
C ARG A 136 14.66 -25.65 12.80
N ARG A 137 13.52 -25.48 13.47
CA ARG A 137 12.20 -25.51 12.82
C ARG A 137 12.03 -24.33 11.88
N LEU A 138 12.39 -23.13 12.32
CA LEU A 138 12.38 -21.93 11.49
C LEU A 138 13.29 -22.11 10.27
N ALA A 139 14.52 -22.61 10.43
CA ALA A 139 15.43 -22.86 9.32
C ALA A 139 14.84 -23.83 8.28
N THR A 140 14.16 -24.89 8.73
CA THR A 140 13.48 -25.83 7.83
C THR A 140 12.36 -25.13 7.06
N ALA A 141 11.52 -24.36 7.74
CA ALA A 141 10.42 -23.63 7.11
C ALA A 141 10.92 -22.55 6.12
N LEU A 142 12.06 -21.90 6.41
CA LEU A 142 12.71 -20.96 5.50
C LEU A 142 13.25 -21.64 4.24
N ILE A 143 13.83 -22.84 4.35
CA ILE A 143 14.29 -23.61 3.18
C ILE A 143 13.11 -23.95 2.27
N ASP A 144 12.00 -24.44 2.86
CA ASP A 144 10.79 -24.75 2.09
C ASP A 144 10.23 -23.51 1.39
N ALA A 145 10.15 -22.38 2.11
CA ALA A 145 9.65 -21.11 1.55
C ALA A 145 10.55 -20.56 0.43
N ALA A 146 11.87 -20.68 0.58
CA ALA A 146 12.82 -20.31 -0.47
C ALA A 146 12.61 -21.18 -1.73
N GLY A 147 12.44 -22.49 -1.58
CA GLY A 147 12.11 -23.38 -2.70
C GLY A 147 10.80 -23.01 -3.39
N GLN A 148 9.80 -22.53 -2.64
CA GLN A 148 8.55 -22.02 -3.22
C GLN A 148 8.78 -20.74 -4.05
N VAL A 149 9.58 -19.78 -3.55
CA VAL A 149 9.97 -18.56 -4.30
C VAL A 149 10.66 -18.93 -5.61
N GLU A 150 11.69 -19.78 -5.54
CA GLU A 150 12.46 -20.23 -6.71
C GLU A 150 11.58 -20.91 -7.74
N SER A 151 10.56 -21.66 -7.29
CA SER A 151 9.60 -22.28 -8.19
C SER A 151 8.70 -21.27 -8.90
N LEU A 152 8.33 -20.18 -8.24
CA LEU A 152 7.47 -19.13 -8.80
C LEU A 152 8.23 -18.15 -9.71
N GLU A 153 9.55 -18.04 -9.54
CA GLU A 153 10.41 -17.18 -10.36
C GLU A 153 10.97 -17.88 -11.60
N ARG A 154 10.81 -19.20 -11.71
CA ARG A 154 11.20 -19.92 -12.93
C ARG A 154 10.32 -19.50 -14.12
N PRO A 155 10.91 -19.23 -15.29
CA PRO A 155 10.15 -19.02 -16.51
C PRO A 155 9.28 -20.24 -16.81
N GLN A 156 7.99 -20.04 -17.10
CA GLN A 156 7.09 -21.08 -17.61
C GLN A 156 7.30 -21.31 -19.10
#